data_AF-A0A0F9L456-F1
#
_entry.id   AF-A0A0F9L456-F1
#
_cell.length_a   1.000
_cell.length_b   1.000
_cell.length_c   1.000
_cell.angle_alpha   90.00
_cell.angle_beta   90.00
_cell.angle_gamma   90.00
#
_symmetry.space_group_name_H-M   'P 1'
#
loop_
_entity.id
_entity.type
_entity.pdbx_description
1 polymer ?
#
loop_
_entity_poly.entity_id
_entity_poly.type
_entity_poly.pdbx_seq_one_letter_code
_entity_poly.pdbx_strand_id
1 'polypeptide(L)'
;DLIRTIQFSRKKDKFKVGEIIKLSITTNKEYLKKYIEQNRMVISDKVTTSNFKLNHDQFSKEVEGTFKRLNLCPNKNCSASLKDNIILKLKNKAEIKCPYCSSVLKMDKINNIDFSFSRID
;
A
#
# COMPACT_ATOMS: atom_id res chain seq x y z
N ASP A 1 3.78 -7.23 -3.61
CA ASP A 1 4.35 -6.18 -2.74
C ASP A 1 3.52 -5.82 -1.52
N LEU A 2 2.23 -5.53 -1.65
CA LEU A 2 1.38 -5.11 -0.52
C LEU A 2 1.51 -6.01 0.73
N ILE A 3 1.30 -7.32 0.58
CA ILE A 3 1.45 -8.32 1.65
C ILE A 3 2.83 -8.23 2.31
N ARG A 4 3.90 -8.22 1.48
CA ARG A 4 5.29 -8.14 1.96
C ARG A 4 5.53 -6.86 2.76
N THR A 5 5.00 -5.73 2.30
CA THR A 5 5.16 -4.44 2.98
C THR A 5 4.39 -4.39 4.30
N ILE A 6 3.21 -5.00 4.37
CA ILE A 6 2.46 -5.17 5.63
C ILE A 6 3.25 -6.05 6.61
N GLN A 7 3.68 -7.23 6.18
CA GLN A 7 4.46 -8.17 7.02
C GLN A 7 5.77 -7.55 7.55
N PHE A 8 6.50 -6.85 6.69
CA PHE A 8 7.71 -6.14 7.11
C PHE A 8 7.41 -5.05 8.14
N SER A 9 6.33 -4.29 7.95
CA SER A 9 5.94 -3.22 8.88
C SER A 9 5.52 -3.80 10.23
N ARG A 10 4.76 -4.90 10.24
CA ARG A 10 4.42 -5.63 11.47
C ARG A 10 5.66 -6.07 12.25
N LYS A 11 6.67 -6.62 11.56
CA LYS A 11 7.95 -7.01 12.18
C LYS A 11 8.66 -5.80 12.78
N LYS A 12 8.69 -4.67 12.06
CA LYS A 12 9.30 -3.42 12.54
C LYS A 12 8.63 -2.92 13.82
N ASP A 13 7.33 -3.08 13.93
CA ASP A 13 6.53 -2.62 15.07
C ASP A 13 6.33 -3.70 16.14
N LYS A 14 7.19 -4.74 16.12
CA LYS A 14 7.30 -5.79 17.14
C LYS A 14 6.03 -6.61 17.35
N PHE A 15 5.23 -6.82 16.31
CA PHE A 15 4.15 -7.81 16.33
C PHE A 15 4.74 -9.23 16.31
N LYS A 16 4.14 -10.14 17.06
CA LYS A 16 4.49 -11.56 17.07
C LYS A 16 4.05 -12.23 15.77
N VAL A 17 4.71 -13.34 15.43
CA VAL A 17 4.30 -14.21 14.32
C VAL A 17 2.92 -14.78 14.64
N GLY A 18 1.99 -14.70 13.69
CA GLY A 18 0.61 -15.15 13.88
C GLY A 18 -0.26 -14.24 14.74
N GLU A 19 0.25 -13.09 15.20
CA GLU A 19 -0.57 -12.11 15.94
C GLU A 19 -1.70 -11.59 15.04
N ILE A 20 -2.93 -11.59 15.52
CA ILE A 20 -4.08 -11.14 14.75
C ILE A 20 -4.15 -9.61 14.80
N ILE A 21 -4.35 -8.96 13.65
CA ILE A 21 -4.43 -7.50 13.53
C ILE A 21 -5.77 -7.03 12.98
N LYS A 22 -6.15 -5.80 13.31
CA LYS A 22 -7.13 -5.01 12.54
C LYS A 22 -6.36 -4.39 11.36
N LEU A 23 -6.86 -4.53 10.13
CA LEU A 23 -6.22 -4.01 8.91
C LEU A 23 -7.20 -3.13 8.13
N SER A 24 -6.79 -1.90 7.84
CA SER A 24 -7.49 -0.99 6.93
C SER A 24 -6.63 -0.74 5.72
N ILE A 25 -7.21 -0.89 4.52
CA ILE A 25 -6.58 -0.58 3.24
C ILE A 25 -7.43 0.44 2.52
N THR A 26 -6.80 1.46 1.95
CA THR A 26 -7.46 2.56 1.26
C THR A 26 -6.78 2.84 -0.06
N THR A 27 -7.57 3.04 -1.13
CA THR A 27 -7.05 3.49 -2.42
C THR A 27 -8.12 4.26 -3.17
N ASN A 28 -7.72 5.34 -3.86
CA ASN A 28 -8.61 6.14 -4.69
C ASN A 28 -8.70 5.65 -6.14
N LYS A 29 -8.14 4.47 -6.46
CA LYS A 29 -8.19 3.88 -7.81
C LYS A 29 -9.08 2.66 -7.81
N GLU A 30 -10.15 2.71 -8.61
CA GLU A 30 -11.17 1.67 -8.64
C GLU A 30 -10.60 0.31 -9.05
N TYR A 31 -9.65 0.29 -9.98
CA TYR A 31 -9.01 -0.95 -10.40
C TYR A 31 -8.17 -1.58 -9.28
N LEU A 32 -7.53 -0.78 -8.42
CA LEU A 32 -6.77 -1.28 -7.27
C LEU A 32 -7.72 -1.81 -6.20
N LYS A 33 -8.82 -1.11 -5.94
CA LYS A 33 -9.88 -1.56 -5.03
C LYS A 33 -10.40 -2.94 -5.45
N LYS A 34 -10.81 -3.08 -6.72
CA LYS A 34 -11.28 -4.38 -7.29
C LYS A 34 -10.22 -5.47 -7.15
N TYR A 35 -8.97 -5.17 -7.46
CA TYR A 35 -7.87 -6.13 -7.32
C TYR A 35 -7.67 -6.57 -5.87
N ILE A 36 -7.71 -5.64 -4.91
CA ILE A 36 -7.57 -5.96 -3.49
C ILE A 36 -8.74 -6.80 -3.00
N GLU A 37 -9.98 -6.47 -3.38
CA GLU A 37 -11.17 -7.22 -2.99
C GLU A 37 -11.15 -8.66 -3.53
N GLN A 38 -10.77 -8.84 -4.80
CA GLN A 38 -10.60 -10.16 -5.41
C GLN A 38 -9.57 -11.03 -4.68
N ASN A 39 -8.56 -10.40 -4.07
CA ASN A 39 -7.48 -11.08 -3.35
C ASN A 39 -7.64 -11.00 -1.83
N ARG A 40 -8.81 -10.57 -1.32
CA ARG A 40 -9.03 -10.28 0.10
C ARG A 40 -8.69 -11.47 0.99
N MET A 41 -9.16 -12.67 0.66
CA MET A 41 -8.89 -13.87 1.45
C MET A 41 -7.39 -14.19 1.52
N VAL A 42 -6.69 -14.10 0.40
CA VAL A 42 -5.24 -14.35 0.32
C VAL A 42 -4.47 -13.31 1.13
N ILE A 43 -4.85 -12.04 1.04
CA ILE A 43 -4.23 -10.97 1.83
C ILE A 43 -4.48 -11.24 3.31
N SER A 44 -5.73 -11.53 3.69
CA SER A 44 -6.11 -11.73 5.08
C SER A 44 -5.38 -12.90 5.75
N ASP A 45 -5.25 -14.03 5.04
CA ASP A 45 -4.48 -15.18 5.48
C ASP A 45 -3.00 -14.82 5.69
N LYS A 46 -2.37 -14.24 4.65
CA LYS A 46 -0.93 -13.95 4.69
C LYS A 46 -0.53 -12.88 5.69
N VAL A 47 -1.45 -11.99 6.06
CA VAL A 47 -1.20 -10.92 7.04
C VAL A 47 -1.95 -11.13 8.35
N THR A 48 -2.49 -12.32 8.59
CA THR A 48 -3.19 -12.73 9.82
C THR A 48 -4.11 -11.62 10.37
N THR A 49 -5.14 -11.27 9.61
CA THR A 49 -6.12 -10.24 10.01
C THR A 49 -7.52 -10.83 10.11
N SER A 50 -8.21 -10.53 11.21
CA SER A 50 -9.62 -10.90 11.40
C SER A 50 -10.58 -9.77 11.02
N ASN A 51 -10.11 -8.53 11.01
CA ASN A 51 -10.91 -7.36 10.64
C ASN A 51 -10.24 -6.63 9.47
N PHE A 52 -10.73 -6.93 8.26
CA PHE A 52 -10.25 -6.34 7.01
C PHE A 52 -11.24 -5.28 6.52
N LYS A 53 -10.81 -4.02 6.51
CA LYS A 53 -11.58 -2.89 5.97
C LYS A 53 -10.94 -2.41 4.67
N LEU A 54 -11.73 -2.32 3.60
CA LEU A 54 -11.31 -1.72 2.32
C LEU A 54 -12.11 -0.46 2.04
N ASN A 55 -11.42 0.67 1.88
CA ASN A 55 -12.04 1.96 1.58
C ASN A 55 -11.65 2.44 0.19
N HIS A 56 -12.55 3.19 -0.44
CA HIS A 56 -12.33 3.80 -1.75
C HIS A 56 -12.37 5.31 -1.65
N ASP A 57 -11.38 5.88 -0.98
CA ASP A 57 -11.31 7.31 -0.72
C ASP A 57 -9.85 7.79 -0.79
N GLN A 58 -9.67 9.10 -0.75
CA GLN A 58 -8.40 9.64 -0.29
C GLN A 58 -8.25 9.34 1.20
N PHE A 59 -7.11 8.80 1.59
CA PHE A 59 -6.84 8.45 2.97
C PHE A 59 -6.85 9.70 3.88
N SER A 60 -7.67 9.66 4.93
CA SER A 60 -7.61 10.59 6.06
C SER A 60 -6.51 10.16 7.03
N LYS A 61 -5.71 11.10 7.55
CA LYS A 61 -4.62 10.83 8.52
C LYS A 61 -5.10 10.39 9.90
N GLU A 62 -6.40 10.45 10.18
CA GLU A 62 -7.00 10.13 11.48
C GLU A 62 -7.18 8.62 11.68
N VAL A 63 -6.14 7.82 11.42
CA VAL A 63 -6.23 6.37 11.59
C VAL A 63 -5.29 5.92 12.69
N GLU A 64 -5.85 5.21 13.66
CA GLU A 64 -5.12 4.63 14.77
C GLU A 64 -4.12 3.57 14.29
N GLY A 65 -2.99 3.47 14.99
CA GLY A 65 -1.96 2.45 14.77
C GLY A 65 -0.88 2.83 13.74
N THR A 66 -0.26 1.81 13.15
CA THR A 66 0.84 2.02 12.19
C THR A 66 0.30 2.40 10.83
N PHE A 67 0.77 3.50 10.28
CA PHE A 67 0.46 3.94 8.92
C PHE A 67 1.61 3.70 7.93
N LYS A 68 1.28 3.22 6.73
CA LYS A 68 2.20 3.10 5.59
C LYS A 68 1.50 3.38 4.26
N ARG A 69 2.29 3.88 3.32
CA ARG A 69 1.90 4.12 1.93
C ARG A 69 2.75 3.26 1.00
N LEU A 70 2.09 2.54 0.09
CA LEU A 70 2.72 1.87 -1.04
C LEU A 70 2.53 2.73 -2.29
N ASN A 71 3.61 3.28 -2.82
CA ASN A 71 3.59 4.05 -4.07
C ASN A 71 3.71 3.11 -5.26
N LEU A 72 2.88 3.33 -6.29
CA LEU A 72 2.76 2.46 -7.46
C LEU A 72 2.93 3.27 -8.75
N CYS A 73 3.44 2.59 -9.78
CA CYS A 73 3.46 3.14 -11.14
C CYS A 73 2.05 3.56 -11.58
N PRO A 74 1.87 4.75 -12.19
CA PRO A 74 0.58 5.23 -12.67
C PRO A 74 0.01 4.41 -13.84
N ASN A 75 0.88 3.77 -14.62
CA ASN A 75 0.46 2.90 -15.71
C ASN A 75 -0.22 1.66 -15.12
N LYS A 76 -1.54 1.55 -15.33
CA LYS A 76 -2.39 0.46 -14.81
C LYS A 76 -1.84 -0.93 -15.15
N ASN A 77 -1.30 -1.12 -16.35
CA ASN A 77 -0.76 -2.41 -16.80
C ASN A 77 0.58 -2.75 -16.12
N CYS A 78 1.28 -1.74 -15.60
CA CYS A 78 2.50 -1.93 -14.83
C CYS A 78 2.19 -2.06 -13.34
N SER A 79 1.61 -1.00 -12.74
CA SER A 79 1.28 -0.90 -11.31
C SER A 79 2.40 -1.36 -10.36
N ALA A 80 3.66 -1.38 -10.82
CA ALA A 80 4.79 -1.86 -10.05
C ALA A 80 5.06 -0.96 -8.84
N SER A 81 5.48 -1.56 -7.73
CA SER A 81 5.85 -0.80 -6.54
C SER A 81 7.09 0.05 -6.79
N LEU A 82 6.97 1.35 -6.49
CA LEU A 82 8.04 2.32 -6.59
C LEU A 82 8.75 2.45 -5.25
N LYS A 83 10.08 2.31 -5.28
CA LYS A 83 10.94 2.49 -4.10
C LYS A 83 10.95 3.95 -3.64
N ASP A 84 11.19 4.17 -2.35
CA ASP A 84 11.20 5.51 -1.73
C ASP A 84 12.18 6.48 -2.41
N ASN A 85 13.33 5.99 -2.90
CA ASN A 85 14.30 6.81 -3.62
C ASN A 85 13.76 7.39 -4.94
N ILE A 86 12.87 6.68 -5.64
CA ILE A 86 12.20 7.18 -6.84
C ILE A 86 11.27 8.33 -6.45
N ILE A 87 10.52 8.15 -5.37
CA ILE A 87 9.60 9.18 -4.86
C ILE A 87 10.34 10.43 -4.39
N LEU A 88 11.48 10.25 -3.69
CA LEU A 88 12.34 11.37 -3.28
C LEU A 88 12.86 12.16 -4.48
N LYS A 89 13.33 11.49 -5.54
CA LYS A 89 13.80 12.16 -6.75
C LYS A 89 12.66 12.88 -7.50
N LEU A 90 11.46 12.32 -7.55
CA LEU A 90 10.28 12.97 -8.14
C LEU A 90 9.90 14.26 -7.40
N LYS A 91 10.01 14.28 -6.07
CA LYS A 91 9.82 15.50 -5.26
C LYS A 91 10.82 16.60 -5.62
N ASN A 92 12.05 16.20 -5.98
CA ASN A 92 13.10 17.11 -6.44
C ASN A 92 12.96 17.49 -7.93
N LYS A 93 11.78 17.28 -8.53
CA LYS A 93 11.43 17.64 -9.92
C LYS A 93 12.33 16.99 -10.98
N ALA A 94 12.97 15.86 -10.68
CA ALA A 94 13.67 15.08 -11.69
C ALA A 94 12.68 14.41 -12.64
N GLU A 95 12.98 14.39 -13.94
CA GLU A 95 12.27 13.53 -14.88
C GLU A 95 12.73 12.09 -14.69
N ILE A 96 11.81 11.21 -14.29
CA ILE A 96 12.13 9.81 -13.99
C ILE A 96 11.20 8.91 -14.77
N LYS A 97 11.78 7.86 -15.35
CA LYS A 97 11.02 6.78 -15.96
C LYS A 97 10.80 5.65 -14.96
N CYS A 98 9.66 4.98 -15.06
CA CYS A 98 9.40 3.77 -14.30
C CYS A 98 10.46 2.71 -14.68
N PRO A 99 11.14 2.08 -13.70
CA PRO A 99 12.18 1.09 -14.01
C PRO A 99 11.62 -0.22 -14.58
N TYR A 100 10.30 -0.41 -14.56
CA TYR A 100 9.64 -1.64 -15.02
C TYR A 100 8.98 -1.51 -16.39
N CYS A 101 8.45 -0.33 -16.73
CA CYS A 101 7.71 -0.13 -17.98
C CYS A 101 8.12 1.14 -18.75
N SER A 102 9.16 1.83 -18.29
CA SER A 102 9.74 3.01 -18.94
C SER A 102 8.81 4.23 -19.09
N SER A 103 7.57 4.17 -18.57
CA SER A 103 6.64 5.31 -18.59
C SER A 103 7.19 6.46 -17.76
N VAL A 104 7.07 7.69 -18.26
CA VAL A 104 7.43 8.90 -17.49
C VAL A 104 6.57 9.00 -16.24
N LEU A 105 7.20 9.18 -15.09
CA LEU A 105 6.57 9.32 -13.80
C LEU A 105 6.39 10.81 -13.47
N LYS A 106 5.22 11.17 -12.94
CA LYS A 106 4.93 12.50 -12.41
C LYS A 106 4.37 12.37 -11.00
N MET A 107 4.84 13.22 -10.08
CA MET A 107 4.52 13.12 -8.65
C MET A 107 3.01 13.18 -8.38
N ASP A 108 2.28 14.04 -9.09
CA ASP A 108 0.83 14.23 -8.97
C ASP A 108 0.01 13.08 -9.58
N LYS A 109 0.64 12.19 -10.35
CA LYS A 109 0.00 11.06 -11.01
C LYS A 109 0.27 9.72 -10.33
N ILE A 110 1.16 9.66 -9.34
CA ILE A 110 1.51 8.41 -8.66
C ILE A 110 0.26 7.79 -8.01
N ASN A 111 0.01 6.51 -8.33
CA ASN A 111 -1.04 5.74 -7.68
C ASN A 111 -0.54 5.28 -6.32
N ASN A 112 -1.45 5.10 -5.37
CA ASN A 112 -1.09 4.65 -4.03
C ASN A 112 -2.11 3.66 -3.46
N ILE A 113 -1.59 2.82 -2.56
CA ILE A 113 -2.36 2.04 -1.61
C ILE A 113 -1.87 2.48 -0.24
N ASP A 114 -2.77 3.06 0.53
CA ASP A 114 -2.53 3.40 1.92
C ASP A 114 -3.05 2.26 2.79
N PHE A 115 -2.32 1.91 3.84
CA PHE A 115 -2.78 0.93 4.79
C PHE A 115 -2.39 1.28 6.22
N SER A 116 -3.24 0.85 7.15
CA SER A 116 -2.95 0.92 8.58
C SER A 116 -3.32 -0.36 9.29
N PHE A 117 -2.63 -0.63 10.39
CA PHE A 117 -2.96 -1.76 11.23
C PHE A 117 -2.72 -1.47 12.71
N SER A 118 -3.51 -2.13 13.54
CA SER A 118 -3.44 -2.06 15.00
C SER A 118 -3.67 -3.44 15.61
N ARG A 119 -3.32 -3.57 16.90
CA ARG A 119 -3.66 -4.74 17.68
C ARG A 119 -5.18 -4.83 17.85
N ILE A 120 -5.65 -6.04 18.06
CA ILE A 120 -7.00 -6.26 18.58
C ILE A 120 -6.86 -6.10 20.10
N ASP A 121 -7.58 -5.12 20.64
CA ASP A 121 -7.75 -4.94 22.08
C ASP A 121 -8.57 -6.09 22.67
#